data_AF-A0A5N9BS01-F1
#
_entry.id   AF-A0A5N9BS01-F1
#
_cell.length_a   1.000
_cell.length_b   1.000
_cell.length_c   1.000
_cell.angle_alpha   90.00
_cell.angle_beta   90.00
_cell.angle_gamma   90.00
#
_symmetry.space_group_name_H-M   'P 1'
#
loop_
_entity.id
_entity.type
_entity.pdbx_description
1 polymer ?
#
loop_
_entity_poly.entity_id
_entity_poly.type
_entity_poly.pdbx_seq_one_letter_code
_entity_poly.pdbx_strand_id
1 'polypeptide(L)' 'SGADTTQPILDAVNQVRQVAHRYGGSAVVEQCPLPVKRQIDIWGDSPDSLAVMRGIKDRFDPSGILNPGRFLGGI' A
#
# COMPACT_ATOMS: atom_id res chain seq x y z
N SER A 1 19.77 5.50 14.94
CA SER A 1 19.18 5.93 13.65
C SER A 1 17.80 5.33 13.55
N GLY A 2 16.73 6.08 13.24
CA GLY A 2 15.35 5.55 13.27
C GLY A 2 15.07 4.36 12.32
N ALA A 3 15.92 4.16 11.32
CA ALA A 3 15.84 3.03 10.37
C ALA A 3 16.01 1.65 11.05
N ASP A 4 16.88 1.57 12.07
CA ASP A 4 17.23 0.30 12.73
C ASP A 4 16.04 -0.27 13.53
N THR A 5 15.17 0.60 14.05
CA THR A 5 13.97 0.21 14.80
C THR A 5 12.80 -0.17 13.89
N THR A 6 12.77 0.31 12.64
CA THR A 6 11.68 0.00 11.70
C THR A 6 11.88 -1.31 10.95
N GLN A 7 13.13 -1.74 10.77
CA GLN A 7 13.47 -2.89 9.93
C GLN A 7 12.69 -4.17 10.29
N PRO A 8 12.56 -4.58 11.57
CA PRO A 8 11.82 -5.80 11.91
C PRO A 8 10.34 -5.75 11.50
N ILE A 9 9.73 -4.55 11.49
CA ILE A 9 8.34 -4.36 11.07
C ILE A 9 8.24 -4.47 9.55
N LEU A 10 9.18 -3.89 8.81
CA LEU A 10 9.24 -3.98 7.35
C LEU A 10 9.40 -5.44 6.91
N ASP A 11 10.27 -6.18 7.58
CA ASP A 11 10.51 -7.60 7.31
C ASP A 11 9.25 -8.43 7.58
N ALA A 12 8.56 -8.17 8.69
CA ALA A 12 7.30 -8.85 9.02
C ALA A 12 6.20 -8.56 7.97
N VAL A 13 6.04 -7.31 7.53
CA VAL A 13 5.08 -6.95 6.47
C VAL A 13 5.39 -7.71 5.18
N ASN A 14 6.65 -7.75 4.77
CA ASN A 14 7.08 -8.47 3.57
C ASN A 14 6.83 -9.98 3.68
N GLN A 15 7.14 -10.57 4.83
CA GLN A 15 6.92 -11.99 5.07
C GLN A 15 5.44 -12.37 5.00
N VAL A 16 4.56 -11.58 5.65
CA VAL A 16 3.11 -11.81 5.62
C VAL A 16 2.57 -11.71 4.19
N ARG A 17 3.02 -10.72 3.41
CA ARG A 17 2.63 -10.59 1.99
C ARG A 17 3.06 -11.80 1.17
N GLN A 18 4.30 -12.25 1.31
CA GLN A 18 4.80 -13.43 0.59
C GLN A 18 3.99 -14.68 0.93
N VAL A 19 3.62 -14.87 2.20
CA VAL A 19 2.76 -15.98 2.61
C VAL A 19 1.37 -15.85 2.00
N ALA A 20 0.74 -14.69 2.08
CA ALA A 20 -0.59 -14.48 1.49
C ALA A 20 -0.59 -14.76 -0.03
N HIS A 21 0.37 -14.19 -0.76
CA HIS A 21 0.51 -14.39 -2.21
C HIS A 21 0.72 -15.85 -2.59
N ARG A 22 1.50 -16.62 -1.81
CA ARG A 22 1.70 -18.06 -2.05
C ARG A 22 0.38 -18.84 -2.08
N TYR A 23 -0.61 -18.39 -1.33
CA TYR A 23 -1.94 -19.01 -1.27
C TYR A 23 -3.01 -18.25 -2.06
N GLY A 24 -2.60 -17.35 -2.97
CA GLY A 24 -3.51 -16.57 -3.82
C GLY A 24 -4.26 -15.45 -3.09
N GLY A 25 -3.85 -15.11 -1.86
CA GLY A 25 -4.40 -14.01 -1.08
C GLY A 25 -3.57 -12.72 -1.17
N SER A 26 -4.02 -11.70 -0.44
CA SER A 26 -3.36 -10.40 -0.30
C SER A 26 -3.35 -9.96 1.17
N ALA A 27 -2.44 -9.06 1.55
CA ALA A 27 -2.37 -8.50 2.90
C ALA A 27 -2.21 -6.97 2.88
N VAL A 28 -2.99 -6.29 3.71
CA VAL A 28 -2.96 -4.83 3.90
C VAL A 28 -2.46 -4.47 5.30
N VAL A 29 -1.86 -3.29 5.45
CA VAL A 29 -1.44 -2.74 6.75
C VAL A 29 -2.44 -1.66 7.16
N GLU A 30 -3.35 -2.01 8.06
CA GLU A 30 -4.37 -1.07 8.55
C GLU A 30 -3.78 0.05 9.41
N GLN A 31 -2.78 -0.30 10.23
CA GLN A 31 -2.13 0.62 11.16
C GLN A 31 -0.64 0.31 11.29
N CYS A 32 0.18 1.37 11.27
CA CYS A 32 1.60 1.28 11.57
C CYS A 32 2.15 2.65 12.00
N PRO A 33 3.31 2.70 12.68
CA PRO A 33 4.00 3.95 12.96
C PRO A 33 4.31 4.74 11.68
N LEU A 34 4.27 6.08 11.75
CA LEU A 34 4.53 6.95 10.61
C LEU A 34 5.86 6.68 9.88
N PRO A 35 6.99 6.37 10.57
CA PRO A 35 8.23 5.99 9.91
C PRO A 35 8.12 4.72 9.05
N VAL A 36 7.30 3.75 9.46
CA VAL A 36 7.02 2.53 8.67
C VAL A 36 6.12 2.87 7.50
N LYS A 37 5.03 3.62 7.75
CA LYS A 37 4.05 4.03 6.73
C LYS A 37 4.69 4.74 5.52
N ARG A 38 5.78 5.48 5.72
CA ARG A 38 6.51 6.19 4.66
C ARG A 38 7.37 5.27 3.78
N GLN A 39 7.57 4.02 4.18
CA GLN A 39 8.48 3.07 3.52
C GLN A 39 7.73 1.91 2.82
N ILE A 40 6.41 1.81 3.01
CA ILE A 40 5.59 0.74 2.43
C ILE A 40 4.36 1.33 1.73
N ASP A 41 3.90 0.68 0.67
CA ASP A 41 2.50 0.82 0.24
C ASP A 41 1.64 0.05 1.26
N ILE A 42 0.74 0.73 1.97
CA ILE A 42 -0.11 0.08 2.99
C ILE A 42 -1.18 -0.83 2.39
N TRP A 43 -1.52 -0.65 1.12
CA TRP A 43 -2.54 -1.44 0.42
C TRP A 43 -2.00 -2.74 -0.17
N GLY A 44 -0.67 -2.93 -0.16
CA GLY A 44 -0.04 -4.11 -0.74
C GLY A 44 0.34 -3.91 -2.19
N ASP A 45 0.48 -5.01 -2.90
CA ASP A 45 0.92 -5.00 -4.29
C ASP A 45 -0.19 -4.45 -5.19
N SER A 46 0.23 -3.68 -6.18
CA SER A 46 -0.67 -3.14 -7.19
C SER A 46 -1.21 -4.26 -8.08
N PRO A 47 -2.54 -4.48 -8.15
CA PRO A 47 -3.14 -5.47 -9.02
C PRO A 47 -3.13 -4.98 -10.47
N ASP A 48 -3.26 -5.91 -11.41
CA ASP A 48 -3.35 -5.61 -12.86
C ASP A 48 -4.50 -4.64 -13.19
N SER A 49 -5.54 -4.62 -12.34
CA SER A 49 -6.69 -3.71 -12.46
C SER A 49 -6.40 -2.27 -12.05
N LEU A 50 -5.19 -1.92 -11.60
CA LEU A 50 -4.84 -0.58 -11.15
C LEU A 50 -5.06 0.51 -12.22
N ALA A 51 -4.81 0.19 -13.49
CA ALA A 51 -5.07 1.12 -14.59
C ALA A 51 -6.57 1.48 -14.70
N VAL A 52 -7.45 0.50 -14.51
CA VAL A 52 -8.92 0.71 -14.52
C VAL A 52 -9.34 1.55 -13.32
N MET A 53 -8.83 1.25 -12.12
CA MET A 53 -9.11 2.03 -10.92
C MET A 53 -8.71 3.50 -11.06
N ARG A 54 -7.55 3.75 -11.69
CA ARG A 54 -7.10 5.11 -12.00
C ARG A 54 -8.02 5.84 -12.97
N GLY A 55 -8.44 5.18 -14.06
CA GLY A 55 -9.40 5.78 -14.99
C GLY A 55 -10.75 6.12 -14.34
N ILE A 56 -11.22 5.29 -13.39
CA ILE A 56 -12.42 5.61 -12.59
C ILE A 56 -12.15 6.84 -11.72
N LYS A 57 -11.04 6.86 -10.98
CA LYS A 57 -10.66 7.99 -10.11
C LYS A 57 -10.54 9.30 -10.88
N ASP A 58 -9.91 9.29 -12.05
CA ASP A 58 -9.70 10.47 -12.89
C ASP A 58 -11.03 11.02 -13.44
N ARG A 59 -12.02 10.14 -13.69
CA ARG A 59 -13.35 10.57 -14.16
C ARG A 59 -14.18 11.24 -13.07
N PHE A 60 -14.09 10.75 -11.83
CA PHE A 60 -14.93 11.21 -10.72
C PHE A 60 -14.26 12.25 -9.82
N ASP A 61 -12.94 12.30 -9.78
CA ASP A 61 -12.16 13.28 -9.02
C ASP A 61 -10.95 13.76 -9.85
N PRO A 62 -11.21 14.45 -10.98
CA PRO A 62 -10.17 14.91 -11.91
C PRO A 62 -9.18 15.89 -11.27
N SER A 63 -9.61 16.59 -10.23
CA SER A 63 -8.78 17.54 -9.49
C SER A 63 -8.02 16.89 -8.33
N GLY A 64 -8.19 15.59 -8.08
CA GLY A 64 -7.49 14.86 -7.01
C GLY A 64 -7.78 15.36 -5.60
N ILE A 65 -8.98 15.92 -5.36
CA ILE A 65 -9.35 16.53 -4.09
C ILE A 65 -9.69 15.47 -3.04
N LEU A 66 -10.22 14.33 -3.46
CA LEU A 66 -10.69 13.27 -2.57
C LEU A 66 -9.52 12.38 -2.16
N ASN A 67 -9.06 12.60 -0.92
CA ASN A 67 -8.12 11.72 -0.21
C ASN A 67 -6.82 11.45 -1.00
N PRO A 68 -6.05 12.51 -1.33
CA PRO A 68 -4.92 12.44 -2.27
C PRO A 68 -3.83 11.46 -1.80
N GLY A 69 -3.43 10.55 -2.69
CA GLY A 69 -2.33 9.60 -2.47
C GLY A 69 -2.61 8.56 -1.39
N ARG A 70 -3.88 8.32 -1.06
CA ARG A 70 -4.30 7.39 0.00
C ARG A 70 -5.02 6.16 -0.51
N PHE A 71 -5.03 5.91 -1.82
CA PHE A 71 -5.41 4.63 -2.42
C PHE A 71 -4.19 3.89 -2.99
N LEU A 72 -4.44 2.64 -3.39
CA LEU A 72 -3.49 1.65 -3.91
C LEU A 72 -2.57 2.22 -5.01
N GLY A 73 -1.24 2.14 -4.88
CA GLY A 73 -0.36 2.72 -5.90
C GLY A 73 -0.48 4.23 -6.07
N GLY A 74 -0.88 4.94 -5.00
CA GLY A 74 -0.89 6.40 -4.90
C GLY A 74 -2.05 7.10 -5.61
N ILE A 75 -3.12 6.37 -5.97
CA ILE A 75 -4.40 6.98 -6.42
C ILE A 75 -5.13 7.71 -5.29
#